data_AF-A0A7C4RBE5-F1
#
_entry.id   AF-A0A7C4RBE5-F1
#
_cell.length_a   1.000
_cell.length_b   1.000
_cell.length_c   1.000
_cell.angle_alpha   90.00
_cell.angle_beta   90.00
_cell.angle_gamma   90.00
#
_symmetry.space_group_name_H-M   'P 1'
#
loop_
_entity.id
_entity.type
_entity.pdbx_description
1 polymer ?
#
loop_
_entity_poly.entity_id
_entity_poly.type
_entity_poly.pdbx_seq_one_letter_code
_entity_poly.pdbx_strand_id
1 'polypeptide(L)'
;MVVRVKTRILCRDRLVETIPLLNSGCESETPQILIPLELAKMVGLWPLLENAEETEFETAGGPLKVWIIPRACKVAISAEDAQSPEVEGDVVISPIADEVLISDKMISELAVVLEDVGKDYGDLNGSLLKN
;
A
#
# COMPACT_ATOMS: atom_id res chain seq x y z
N MET A 1 12.60 -1.50 -9.17
CA MET A 1 12.19 -2.92 -9.05
C MET A 1 10.76 -2.92 -8.57
N VAL A 2 9.89 -3.72 -9.16
CA VAL A 2 8.46 -3.69 -8.87
C VAL A 2 8.03 -5.10 -8.50
N VAL A 3 7.52 -5.26 -7.29
CA VAL A 3 6.97 -6.53 -6.80
C VAL A 3 5.50 -6.33 -6.50
N ARG A 4 4.71 -7.38 -6.70
CA ARG A 4 3.29 -7.38 -6.44
C ARG A 4 2.99 -8.62 -5.59
N VAL A 5 2.19 -8.45 -4.55
CA VAL A 5 1.87 -9.52 -3.60
C VAL A 5 0.43 -9.34 -3.15
N LYS A 6 -0.29 -10.42 -2.84
CA LYS A 6 -1.64 -10.31 -2.30
C LYS A 6 -1.59 -9.64 -0.92
N THR A 7 -2.35 -8.56 -0.78
CA THR A 7 -2.37 -7.72 0.42
C THR A 7 -3.78 -7.50 0.91
N ARG A 8 -3.94 -7.60 2.22
CA ARG A 8 -5.14 -7.29 2.98
C ARG A 8 -4.99 -5.88 3.57
N ILE A 9 -5.97 -5.03 3.30
CA ILE A 9 -6.01 -3.65 3.77
C ILE A 9 -7.31 -3.48 4.55
N LEU A 10 -7.18 -3.22 5.85
CA LEU A 10 -8.29 -2.91 6.73
C LEU A 10 -8.30 -1.40 6.96
N CYS A 11 -9.33 -0.72 6.46
CA CYS A 11 -9.59 0.68 6.80
C CYS A 11 -10.91 0.75 7.57
N ARG A 12 -10.88 1.35 8.77
CA ARG A 12 -12.04 1.36 9.69
C ARG A 12 -12.54 -0.07 9.96
N ASP A 13 -13.72 -0.41 9.47
CA ASP A 13 -14.39 -1.71 9.58
C ASP A 13 -14.46 -2.46 8.24
N ARG A 14 -13.80 -1.96 7.19
CA ARG A 14 -13.85 -2.51 5.84
C ARG A 14 -12.52 -3.14 5.46
N LEU A 15 -12.55 -4.44 5.22
CA LEU A 15 -11.41 -5.22 4.73
C LEU A 15 -11.50 -5.38 3.21
N VAL A 16 -10.40 -5.05 2.52
CA VAL A 16 -10.25 -5.26 1.08
C VAL A 16 -8.99 -6.10 0.82
N GLU A 17 -9.10 -7.02 -0.14
CA GLU A 17 -7.94 -7.74 -0.69
C GLU A 17 -7.59 -7.16 -2.06
N THR A 18 -6.32 -6.85 -2.28
CA THR A 18 -5.81 -6.33 -3.56
C THR A 18 -4.39 -6.84 -3.81
N ILE A 19 -3.84 -6.55 -4.99
CA ILE A 19 -2.46 -6.90 -5.36
C ILE A 19 -1.73 -5.58 -5.67
N PRO A 20 -1.28 -4.84 -4.64
CA PRO A 20 -0.65 -3.54 -4.81
C PRO A 20 0.73 -3.63 -5.47
N LEU A 21 1.17 -2.50 -5.99
CA LEU A 21 2.53 -2.25 -6.43
C LEU A 21 3.40 -1.90 -5.22
N LEU A 22 4.38 -2.75 -4.90
CA LEU A 22 5.39 -2.43 -3.91
C LEU A 22 6.41 -1.48 -4.56
N ASN A 23 6.36 -0.21 -4.19
CA ASN A 23 7.15 0.85 -4.80
C ASN A 23 8.21 1.38 -3.84
N SER A 24 9.44 0.88 -3.98
CA SER A 24 10.58 1.32 -3.18
C SER A 24 11.11 2.71 -3.53
N GLY A 25 10.51 3.41 -4.50
CA GLY A 25 10.90 4.77 -4.90
C GLY A 25 10.05 5.87 -4.26
N CYS A 26 9.08 5.51 -3.40
CA CYS A 26 8.26 6.44 -2.65
C CYS A 26 8.80 6.53 -1.22
N GLU A 27 9.76 7.44 -1.01
CA GLU A 27 10.34 7.70 0.31
C GLU A 27 9.31 8.40 1.20
N SER A 28 9.06 7.83 2.37
CA SER A 28 8.13 8.37 3.36
C SER A 28 8.66 8.17 4.77
N GLU A 29 8.41 9.13 5.67
CA GLU A 29 8.83 9.01 7.08
C GLU A 29 7.96 7.99 7.84
N THR A 30 6.72 7.80 7.41
CA THR A 30 5.73 6.88 7.98
C THR A 30 5.42 5.74 7.02
N PRO A 31 4.94 4.58 7.49
CA PRO A 31 4.37 3.56 6.60
C PRO A 31 3.13 4.11 5.89
N GLN A 32 3.09 4.06 4.55
CA GLN A 32 1.99 4.61 3.78
C GLN A 32 1.50 3.66 2.68
N ILE A 33 0.20 3.74 2.40
CA ILE A 33 -0.38 3.24 1.16
C ILE A 33 -1.00 4.39 0.38
N LEU A 34 -0.77 4.42 -0.93
CA LEU A 34 -1.46 5.32 -1.83
C LEU A 34 -2.57 4.54 -2.54
N ILE A 35 -3.80 5.05 -2.46
CA ILE A 35 -4.99 4.38 -2.99
C ILE A 35 -5.72 5.26 -4.02
N PRO A 36 -6.37 4.64 -5.02
CA PRO A 36 -7.31 5.32 -5.91
C PRO A 36 -8.50 5.91 -5.14
N LEU A 37 -9.06 7.01 -5.67
CA LEU A 37 -10.28 7.63 -5.12
C LEU A 37 -11.46 6.65 -5.00
N GLU A 38 -11.62 5.76 -5.98
CA GLU A 38 -12.68 4.74 -5.93
C GLU A 38 -12.49 3.75 -4.78
N LEU A 39 -11.25 3.34 -4.49
CA LEU A 39 -10.96 2.51 -3.33
C LEU A 39 -11.24 3.26 -2.03
N ALA A 40 -10.89 4.55 -1.95
CA ALA A 40 -11.20 5.38 -0.78
C ALA A 40 -12.71 5.45 -0.48
N LYS A 41 -13.55 5.56 -1.53
CA LYS A 41 -15.02 5.48 -1.41
C LYS A 41 -15.47 4.11 -0.91
N MET A 42 -14.93 3.04 -1.50
CA MET A 42 -15.27 1.66 -1.12
C MET A 42 -14.93 1.36 0.33
N VAL A 43 -13.86 1.93 0.87
CA VAL A 43 -13.43 1.70 2.26
C VAL A 43 -13.90 2.76 3.26
N GLY A 44 -14.74 3.72 2.82
CA GLY A 44 -15.36 4.70 3.72
C GLY A 44 -14.43 5.79 4.24
N LEU A 45 -13.37 6.09 3.47
CA LEU A 45 -12.45 7.22 3.68
C LEU A 45 -12.77 8.42 2.78
N TRP A 46 -13.76 8.27 1.88
CA TRP A 46 -14.32 9.36 1.09
C TRP A 46 -15.84 9.47 1.32
N PRO A 47 -16.41 10.68 1.54
CA PRO A 47 -15.74 11.99 1.63
C PRO A 47 -14.72 12.05 2.76
N LEU A 48 -13.74 12.96 2.63
CA LEU A 48 -12.59 13.04 3.52
C LEU A 48 -13.00 13.16 4.99
N LEU A 49 -12.25 12.46 5.85
CA LEU A 49 -12.39 12.55 7.30
C LEU A 49 -11.84 13.90 7.80
N GLU A 50 -12.25 14.33 8.99
CA GLU A 50 -11.83 15.60 9.58
C GLU A 50 -10.31 15.70 9.80
N ASN A 51 -9.64 14.57 9.97
CA ASN A 51 -8.20 14.47 10.15
C ASN A 51 -7.43 14.28 8.82
N ALA A 52 -8.08 14.45 7.67
CA ALA A 52 -7.41 14.40 6.38
C ALA A 52 -6.64 15.70 6.12
N GLU A 53 -5.38 15.57 5.74
CA GLU A 53 -4.50 16.69 5.40
C GLU A 53 -4.30 16.74 3.88
N GLU A 54 -4.53 17.89 3.27
CA GLU A 54 -4.23 18.12 1.86
C GLU A 54 -2.74 18.46 1.70
N THR A 55 -2.06 17.80 0.76
CA THR A 55 -0.66 18.08 0.42
C THR A 55 -0.40 17.87 -1.07
N GLU A 56 0.80 18.19 -1.52
CA GLU A 56 1.25 18.00 -2.90
C GLU A 56 2.47 17.09 -2.95
N PHE A 57 2.42 16.07 -3.81
CA PHE A 57 3.55 15.19 -4.11
C PHE A 57 4.22 15.63 -5.40
N GLU A 58 5.54 15.75 -5.38
CA GLU A 58 6.31 15.98 -6.61
C GLU A 58 6.36 14.70 -7.44
N THR A 59 5.88 14.76 -8.68
CA THR A 59 5.92 13.63 -9.61
C THR A 59 6.59 14.04 -10.91
N ALA A 60 6.98 13.07 -11.74
CA ALA A 60 7.51 13.35 -13.07
C ALA A 60 6.52 14.12 -13.97
N GLY A 61 5.21 14.01 -13.69
CA GLY A 61 4.15 14.74 -14.39
C GLY A 61 3.85 16.14 -13.83
N GLY A 62 4.60 16.58 -12.82
CA GLY A 62 4.34 17.80 -12.06
C GLY A 62 3.74 17.52 -10.67
N PRO A 63 3.37 18.57 -9.92
CA PRO A 63 2.81 18.43 -8.59
C PRO A 63 1.45 17.73 -8.64
N LEU A 64 1.26 16.75 -7.76
CA LEU A 64 0.04 15.99 -7.59
C LEU A 64 -0.58 16.31 -6.24
N LYS A 65 -1.76 16.94 -6.25
CA LYS A 65 -2.56 17.11 -5.03
C LYS A 65 -3.06 15.75 -4.53
N VAL A 66 -2.83 15.48 -3.25
CA VAL A 66 -3.26 14.27 -2.55
C VAL A 66 -3.84 14.63 -1.17
N TRP A 67 -4.52 13.66 -0.55
CA TRP A 67 -4.99 13.78 0.83
C TRP A 67 -4.43 12.65 1.68
N ILE A 68 -3.80 12.99 2.80
CA ILE A 68 -3.23 12.02 3.74
C ILE A 68 -4.16 11.90 4.93
N ILE A 69 -4.52 10.67 5.29
CA ILE A 69 -5.26 10.36 6.52
C ILE A 69 -4.32 9.55 7.42
N PRO A 70 -3.79 10.16 8.50
CA PRO A 70 -2.83 9.50 9.36
C PRO A 70 -3.42 8.27 10.07
N ARG A 71 -2.65 7.17 10.16
CA ARG A 71 -3.01 5.90 10.84
C ARG A 71 -4.40 5.38 10.47
N ALA A 72 -4.76 5.47 9.20
CA ALA A 72 -6.11 5.17 8.71
C ALA A 72 -6.31 3.72 8.26
N CYS A 73 -5.23 2.93 8.20
CA CYS A 73 -5.31 1.54 7.78
C CYS A 73 -4.39 0.62 8.58
N LYS A 74 -4.72 -0.68 8.53
CA LYS A 74 -3.81 -1.77 8.84
C LYS A 74 -3.59 -2.61 7.59
N VAL A 75 -2.34 -2.94 7.32
CA VAL A 75 -1.92 -3.67 6.12
C VAL A 75 -1.26 -4.97 6.54
N ALA A 76 -1.59 -6.07 5.87
CA ALA A 76 -0.90 -7.33 6.00
C ALA A 76 -0.78 -8.01 4.64
N ILE A 77 0.33 -8.72 4.42
CA ILE A 77 0.54 -9.56 3.26
C ILE A 77 0.06 -10.97 3.58
N SER A 78 -0.66 -11.57 2.64
CA SER A 78 -1.11 -12.96 2.71
C SER A 78 -0.36 -13.77 1.67
N ALA A 79 0.47 -14.71 2.13
CA ALA A 79 1.02 -15.79 1.33
C ALA A 79 0.24 -17.09 1.60
N GLU A 80 0.41 -18.11 0.76
CA GLU A 80 -0.35 -19.36 0.87
C GLU A 80 -0.20 -20.04 2.25
N ASP A 81 1.00 -19.97 2.84
CA ASP A 81 1.32 -20.65 4.10
C ASP A 81 1.68 -19.70 5.26
N ALA A 82 1.62 -18.37 5.03
CA ALA A 82 2.05 -17.40 6.03
C ALA A 82 1.39 -16.03 5.88
N GLN A 83 1.27 -15.32 7.00
CA GLN A 83 0.80 -13.95 7.05
C GLN A 83 1.88 -13.06 7.64
N SER A 84 2.10 -11.89 7.06
CA SER A 84 2.96 -10.86 7.67
C SER A 84 2.33 -10.34 8.98
N PRO A 85 3.09 -9.64 9.82
CA PRO A 85 2.49 -8.77 10.83
C PRO A 85 1.48 -7.79 10.18
N GLU A 86 0.49 -7.37 10.97
CA GLU A 86 -0.34 -6.22 10.63
C GLU A 86 0.42 -4.93 10.95
N VAL A 87 0.62 -4.08 9.95
CA VAL A 87 1.29 -2.79 10.09
C VAL A 87 0.27 -1.68 9.97
N GLU A 88 0.21 -0.80 10.97
CA GLU A 88 -0.59 0.42 10.89
C GLU A 88 0.11 1.46 10.01
N GLY A 89 -0.65 2.15 9.17
CA GLY A 89 -0.09 3.16 8.29
C GLY A 89 -1.08 4.23 7.84
N ASP A 90 -0.53 5.25 7.21
CA ASP A 90 -1.29 6.37 6.66
C ASP A 90 -1.88 5.98 5.30
N VAL A 91 -3.04 6.56 4.99
CA VAL A 91 -3.66 6.40 3.68
C VAL A 91 -3.52 7.70 2.90
N VAL A 92 -2.87 7.63 1.75
CA VAL A 92 -2.78 8.71 0.78
C VAL A 92 -3.80 8.48 -0.31
N ILE A 93 -4.75 9.39 -0.48
CA ILE A 93 -5.76 9.33 -1.54
C ILE A 93 -5.25 10.15 -2.73
N SER A 94 -5.10 9.48 -3.87
CA SER A 94 -4.76 10.12 -5.14
C SER A 94 -5.93 10.09 -6.12
N PRO A 95 -6.29 11.22 -6.75
CA PRO A 95 -7.37 11.28 -7.74
C PRO A 95 -6.98 10.68 -9.09
N ILE A 96 -5.69 10.46 -9.36
CA ILE A 96 -5.18 9.96 -10.66
C ILE A 96 -4.54 8.57 -10.57
N ALA A 97 -4.52 7.96 -9.38
CA ALA A 97 -3.97 6.61 -9.22
C ALA A 97 -4.97 5.56 -9.71
N ASP A 98 -4.47 4.60 -10.48
CA ASP A 98 -5.26 3.49 -11.02
C ASP A 98 -5.10 2.19 -10.21
N GLU A 99 -4.02 2.08 -9.43
CA GLU A 99 -3.73 0.93 -8.56
C GLU A 99 -3.19 1.37 -7.19
N VAL A 100 -3.16 0.45 -6.23
CA VAL A 100 -2.62 0.72 -4.89
C VAL A 100 -1.10 0.66 -4.92
N LEU A 101 -0.44 1.65 -4.33
CA LEU A 101 1.01 1.66 -4.14
C LEU A 101 1.34 1.53 -2.65
N ILE A 102 2.41 0.79 -2.34
CA ILE A 102 2.95 0.65 -0.98
C ILE A 102 4.32 1.33 -0.92
N SER A 103 4.55 2.18 0.08
CA SER A 103 5.83 2.87 0.29
C SER A 103 6.94 1.94 0.77
N ASP A 104 8.19 2.36 0.60
CA ASP A 104 9.38 1.66 1.06
C ASP A 104 9.35 1.35 2.58
N LYS A 105 8.89 2.33 3.37
CA LYS A 105 8.76 2.23 4.81
C LYS A 105 7.74 1.17 5.19
N MET A 106 6.59 1.12 4.54
CA MET A 106 5.58 0.07 4.77
C MET A 106 6.10 -1.32 4.37
N ILE A 107 6.82 -1.45 3.25
CA ILE A 107 7.44 -2.72 2.81
C ILE A 107 8.42 -3.23 3.89
N SER A 108 9.23 -2.33 4.44
CA SER A 108 10.20 -2.66 5.49
C SER A 108 9.51 -3.17 6.77
N GLU A 109 8.47 -2.48 7.23
CA GLU A 109 7.72 -2.87 8.45
C GLU A 109 6.92 -4.18 8.27
N LEU A 110 6.46 -4.48 7.06
CA LEU A 110 5.80 -5.75 6.74
C LEU A 110 6.77 -6.95 6.76
N ALA A 111 8.05 -6.72 7.06
CA ALA A 111 9.13 -7.71 7.09
C ALA A 111 9.24 -8.51 5.78
N VAL A 112 8.99 -7.84 4.66
CA VAL A 112 9.04 -8.47 3.34
C VAL A 112 10.47 -8.51 2.87
N VAL A 113 11.09 -9.69 2.94
CA VAL A 113 12.32 -9.95 2.21
C VAL A 113 11.94 -10.25 0.76
N LEU A 114 12.29 -9.35 -0.16
CA LEU A 114 12.10 -9.56 -1.59
C LEU A 114 13.16 -10.55 -2.11
N GLU A 115 12.89 -11.85 -2.06
CA GLU A 115 13.73 -12.88 -2.68
C GLU A 115 13.16 -13.28 -4.06
N ASP A 116 14.04 -13.26 -5.07
CA ASP A 116 13.84 -13.64 -6.48
C ASP A 116 12.95 -12.72 -7.34
N VAL A 117 13.47 -11.52 -7.63
CA VAL A 117 12.84 -10.56 -8.53
C VAL A 117 13.25 -10.83 -9.98
N GLY A 118 12.60 -11.82 -10.59
CA GLY A 118 12.90 -12.20 -11.97
C GLY A 118 11.88 -13.09 -12.69
N LYS A 119 10.83 -13.59 -12.01
CA LYS A 119 9.81 -14.42 -12.67
C LYS A 119 8.55 -13.63 -12.97
N ASP A 120 8.24 -13.57 -14.26
CA ASP A 120 6.90 -13.28 -14.76
C ASP A 120 5.85 -14.05 -13.95
N TYR A 121 4.69 -13.40 -13.79
CA TYR A 121 3.50 -13.81 -13.05
C TYR A 121 2.85 -15.12 -13.56
N GLY A 122 3.61 -16.20 -13.62
CA GLY A 122 3.19 -17.49 -14.16
C GLY A 122 3.48 -18.69 -13.26
N ASP A 123 4.28 -18.56 -12.20
CA ASP A 123 4.60 -19.71 -11.34
C ASP A 123 5.10 -19.26 -9.96
N LEU A 124 4.18 -19.08 -9.01
CA LEU A 124 4.52 -18.87 -7.60
C LEU A 124 4.87 -20.23 -6.97
N ASN A 125 6.05 -20.74 -7.33
CA ASN A 125 6.74 -21.81 -6.62
C ASN A 125 8.05 -21.22 -6.08
N GLY A 126 8.03 -20.66 -4.87
CA GLY A 126 9.23 -20.10 -4.27
C GLY A 126 8.99 -19.32 -2.98
N SER A 127 8.97 -20.05 -1.86
CA SER A 127 9.29 -19.65 -0.48
C SER A 127 9.44 -18.15 -0.21
N LEU A 128 8.47 -17.56 0.50
CA LEU A 128 8.61 -16.24 1.10
C LEU A 128 8.42 -16.33 2.62
N LEU A 129 9.29 -15.61 3.33
CA LEU A 129 9.46 -15.48 4.79
C LEU A 129 10.46 -16.48 5.41
N LYS A 130 11.70 -16.02 5.60
CA LYS A 130 12.57 -16.52 6.67
C LYS A 130 12.64 -15.45 7.77
N ASN A 131 12.17 -15.88 8.95
CA ASN A 131 12.25 -15.30 10.29
C ASN A 131 12.98 -13.96 10.46
#